data_AF-A0A6A7C8E2-F1
#
_entry.id   AF-A0A6A7C8E2-F1
#
_cell.length_a   1.000
_cell.length_b   1.000
_cell.length_c   1.000
_cell.angle_alpha   90.00
_cell.angle_beta   90.00
_cell.angle_gamma   90.00
#
_symmetry.space_group_name_H-M   'P 1'
#
loop_
_entity.id
_entity.type
_entity.pdbx_description
1 polymer ?
#
loop_
_entity_poly.entity_id
_entity_poly.type
_entity_poly.pdbx_seq_one_letter_code
_entity_poly.pdbx_strand_id
1 'polypeptide(L)' 'RSRVSRACDKCRASREKCDGARPCCRTCFIQKRECSYDDPAKKRGIQPNYIRSL' A
#
# COMPACT_ATOMS: atom_id res chain seq x y z
N ARG A 1 -9.13 -4.84 21.86
CA ARG A 1 -8.01 -4.32 21.06
C ARG A 1 -8.26 -4.67 19.59
N SER A 2 -8.77 -3.73 18.81
CA SER A 2 -9.12 -3.94 17.39
C SER A 2 -7.84 -4.29 16.62
N ARG A 3 -7.72 -5.54 16.17
CA ARG A 3 -6.62 -5.92 15.27
C ARG A 3 -6.93 -5.27 13.93
N VAL A 4 -6.09 -4.34 13.52
CA VAL A 4 -6.19 -3.73 12.20
C VAL A 4 -5.92 -4.82 11.17
N SER A 5 -6.91 -5.14 10.34
CA SER A 5 -6.81 -6.20 9.32
C SER A 5 -5.86 -5.82 8.18
N ARG A 6 -5.61 -4.52 7.98
CA ARG A 6 -4.77 -4.01 6.89
C ARG A 6 -3.79 -2.95 7.38
N ALA A 7 -2.51 -3.33 7.40
CA ALA A 7 -1.43 -2.38 7.60
C ALA A 7 -1.26 -1.48 6.37
N CYS A 8 -0.84 -0.24 6.59
CA CYS A 8 -0.46 0.71 5.54
C CYS A 8 0.75 0.18 4.72
N ASP A 9 0.98 0.69 3.51
CA ASP A 9 2.07 0.19 2.66
C ASP A 9 3.46 0.37 3.29
N LYS A 10 3.69 1.50 3.96
CA LYS A 10 4.98 1.76 4.65
C LYS A 10 5.17 0.85 5.85
N CYS A 11 4.12 0.64 6.63
CA CYS A 11 4.10 -0.27 7.76
C CYS A 11 4.36 -1.70 7.31
N ARG A 12 3.75 -2.09 6.18
CA ARG A 12 3.90 -3.41 5.58
C ARG A 12 5.31 -3.60 5.03
N ALA A 13 5.88 -2.61 4.35
CA ALA A 13 7.24 -2.64 3.84
C ALA A 13 8.30 -2.65 4.97
N SER A 14 8.11 -1.80 5.98
CA SER A 14 9.01 -1.70 7.14
C SER A 14 8.77 -2.80 8.18
N ARG A 15 7.77 -3.67 8.00
CA ARG A 15 7.34 -4.72 8.94
C ARG A 15 7.04 -4.20 10.36
N GLU A 16 6.46 -3.00 10.43
CA GLU A 16 6.15 -2.33 11.68
C GLU A 16 4.67 -2.48 12.04
N LYS A 17 4.36 -2.34 13.34
CA LYS A 17 2.98 -2.38 13.81
C LYS A 17 2.22 -1.19 13.22
N CYS A 18 1.14 -1.48 12.50
CA CYS A 18 0.23 -0.47 11.99
C CYS A 18 -1.00 -0.38 12.89
N ASP A 19 -1.26 0.82 13.41
CA ASP A 19 -2.45 1.09 14.24
C ASP A 19 -3.71 1.39 13.41
N GLY A 20 -3.62 1.39 12.07
CA GLY A 20 -4.78 1.55 11.19
C GLY A 20 -5.51 2.89 11.33
N ALA A 21 -4.92 3.84 12.05
CA ALA A 21 -5.48 5.17 12.22
C ALA A 21 -5.59 5.88 10.86
N ARG A 22 -6.74 6.50 10.61
CA ARG A 22 -7.04 7.33 9.44
C ARG A 22 -7.10 8.78 9.93
N PRO A 23 -6.45 9.76 9.27
CA PRO A 23 -5.89 9.72 7.91
C PRO A 23 -4.49 9.09 7.78
N CYS A 24 -3.73 8.96 8.86
CA CYS A 24 -2.35 8.46 8.83
C CYS A 24 -2.06 7.60 10.07
N CYS A 25 -1.33 6.51 9.88
CA CYS A 25 -0.94 5.62 10.98
C CYS A 25 0.04 6.33 11.95
N ARG A 26 0.02 5.99 13.25
CA ARG A 26 0.89 6.65 14.25
C ARG A 26 2.37 6.49 13.90
N THR A 27 2.78 5.29 13.48
CA THR A 27 4.15 4.96 13.05
C THR A 27 4.60 5.81 11.86
N CYS A 28 3.70 6.05 10.91
CA CYS A 28 3.93 6.84 9.71
C CYS A 28 4.06 8.32 10.03
N PHE A 29 3.20 8.79 10.94
CA PHE A 29 3.21 10.16 11.45
C PHE A 29 4.51 10.48 12.19
N ILE A 30 4.95 9.59 13.09
CA ILE A 30 6.22 9.75 13.83
C ILE A 30 7.40 9.75 12.87
N GLN A 31 7.42 8.83 11.90
CA GLN A 31 8.49 8.75 10.90
C GLN A 31 8.38 9.84 9.82
N LYS A 32 7.34 10.69 9.86
CA LYS A 32 7.01 11.70 8.83
C LYS A 32 7.04 11.12 7.41
N ARG A 33 6.51 9.90 7.26
CA ARG A 33 6.39 9.21 5.96
C ARG A 33 4.96 9.27 5.46
N GLU A 34 4.82 9.32 4.13
CA GLU A 34 3.52 9.28 3.47
C GLU A 34 2.82 7.94 3.76
N CYS A 35 1.70 8.01 4.48
CA CYS A 35 0.88 6.86 4.78
C CYS A 35 -0.10 6.66 3.63
N SER A 36 0.24 5.73 2.75
CA SER A 36 -0.69 5.22 1.75
C SER A 36 -1.35 3.95 2.26
N TYR A 37 -2.65 3.87 2.02
CA TYR A 37 -3.41 2.63 2.03
C TYR A 37 -3.95 2.33 0.64
N ASP A 38 -3.48 3.06 -0.39
CA ASP A 38 -3.87 2.83 -1.77
C ASP A 38 -3.40 1.42 -2.17
N ASP A 39 -4.34 0.52 -2.48
CA ASP A 39 -3.96 -0.69 -3.22
C ASP A 39 -3.25 -0.20 -4.47
N PRO A 40 -2.02 -0.63 -4.79
CA PRO A 40 -1.35 -0.19 -6.00
C PRO A 40 -2.28 -0.51 -7.17
N ALA A 41 -2.99 0.52 -7.66
CA ALA A 41 -3.93 0.36 -8.75
C ALA A 41 -3.10 -0.22 -9.88
N LYS A 42 -3.40 -1.47 -10.25
CA LYS A 42 -2.67 -2.26 -11.25
C LYS A 42 -2.44 -1.44 -12.51
N LYS A 43 -1.34 -0.72 -12.57
CA LYS A 43 -0.85 -0.04 -13.77
C LYS A 43 0.40 -0.77 -14.25
N ARG A 44 0.19 -2.01 -14.73
CA ARG A 44 1.03 -2.67 -15.73
C ARG A 44 0.36 -3.98 -16.17
N GLY A 45 -0.77 -3.87 -16.85
CA GLY A 45 -1.09 -4.83 -17.90
C GLY A 45 -0.25 -4.43 -19.12
N ILE A 46 0.72 -5.26 -19.52
CA ILE A 46 1.21 -5.23 -20.89
C ILE A 46 0.04 -5.70 -21.78
N GLN A 47 -0.22 -5.04 -22.90
CA GLN A 47 -1.40 -5.23 -23.74
C GLN A 47 -1.47 -6.66 -24.31
N PRO A 48 -2.60 -7.40 -24.21
CA PRO A 48 -2.66 -8.76 -24.74
C PRO A 48 -2.89 -8.86 -26.27
N ASN A 49 -2.89 -7.76 -27.04
CA ASN A 49 -3.31 -7.79 -28.46
C ASN A 49 -2.39 -7.09 -29.49
N TYR A 50 -1.10 -6.94 -29.19
CA TYR A 50 -0.08 -6.47 -30.16
C TYR A 50 1.22 -7.16 -29.72
N ILE A 51 1.68 -8.29 -30.28
CA ILE A 51 2.08 -8.51 -31.67
C ILE A 51 1.81 -9.99 -32.04
N ARG A 52 0.75 -10.25 -32.83
CA ARG A 52 0.57 -11.51 -33.56
C ARG A 52 0.11 -11.20 -34.98
N SER A 53 1.07 -10.90 -35.84
CA SER A 53 1.00 -10.99 -37.31
C SER A 53 2.44 -11.31 -37.73
N LEU A 54 2.77 -12.59 -37.92
CA LEU A 54 3.04 -13.22 -39.22
C LEU A 54 4.23 -12.59 -39.94
#